data_AF-N1RDI4-F1
#
_entry.id   AF-N1RDI4-F1
#
_cell.length_a   1.000
_cell.length_b   1.000
_cell.length_c   1.000
_cell.angle_alpha   90.00
_cell.angle_beta   90.00
_cell.angle_gamma   90.00
#
_symmetry.space_group_name_H-M   'P 1'
#
loop_
_entity.id
_entity.type
_entity.pdbx_description
1 polymer ?
#
loop_
_entity_poly.entity_id
_entity_poly.type
_entity_poly.pdbx_seq_one_letter_code
_entity_poly.pdbx_strand_id
1 'polypeptide(L)'
;MADEQPRGIDHTDSIDSNDGPKQPDKKKSRRPANTAFRQQRLKAWQPILTPKTVLPLFFAIGIIFAPIGGALLYASAQVQEIRLDYTDCIEKAPTLGKDGGGFRGMPGSAVSTAFKSSNTSVNAQWAKESNVTVKLDNGVSVSNPRCHLKFTIPEEMGPPVLFYYHLTNFYQNHRRYVLSFDTDQLKGHKRSYSDIHNSDCTPLYGEGNKPYYPCGLIANSMFNDTFSSPVLSNPPKASSNDTWVYHMQNNTGISWDSDKDLYGETQYNYTDILPPPNWHDRYPKGYTKETPPPNLKEWEAFQVWMRTAGLPTFSKLYQRNNTQAMWSGTYDLVIDYRFPTLKYKGTKSVIISTRTVVGGRNPFLGIAYVVCILFGCQTSF
;
A
#
# COMPACT_ATOMS: atom_id res chain seq x y z
N MET A 1 -66.36 35.30 -5.87
CA MET A 1 -67.21 34.15 -5.50
C MET A 1 -66.34 33.31 -4.57
N ALA A 2 -66.29 33.65 -3.29
CA ALA A 2 -67.26 33.32 -2.23
C ALA A 2 -67.17 31.85 -1.79
N ASP A 3 -66.87 31.69 -0.49
CA ASP A 3 -67.07 30.56 0.44
C ASP A 3 -66.42 29.20 0.08
N GLU A 4 -65.85 28.40 0.99
CA GLU A 4 -66.43 27.91 2.25
C GLU A 4 -65.32 27.39 3.21
N GLN A 5 -65.49 27.66 4.50
CA GLN A 5 -65.02 26.87 5.65
C GLN A 5 -66.29 26.63 6.51
N PRO A 6 -66.31 25.77 7.55
CA PRO A 6 -65.76 24.41 7.73
C PRO A 6 -66.79 23.46 8.45
N ARG A 7 -66.44 22.19 8.69
CA ARG A 7 -66.98 21.32 9.79
C ARG A 7 -65.83 20.45 10.28
N GLY A 8 -65.49 20.31 11.56
CA GLY A 8 -66.27 20.46 12.78
C GLY A 8 -66.87 19.12 13.17
N ILE A 9 -66.12 18.28 13.91
CA ILE A 9 -66.70 17.31 14.84
C ILE A 9 -65.90 17.39 16.14
N ASP A 10 -66.69 17.58 17.18
CA ASP A 10 -66.42 17.88 18.58
C ASP A 10 -66.45 16.60 19.42
N HIS A 11 -66.34 16.81 20.74
CA HIS A 11 -66.67 15.93 21.87
C HIS A 11 -65.47 15.39 22.65
N THR A 12 -65.04 16.11 23.69
CA THR A 12 -65.64 16.39 25.03
C THR A 12 -65.15 15.37 26.04
N ASP A 13 -64.41 15.85 27.03
CA ASP A 13 -64.62 15.42 28.41
C ASP A 13 -64.48 16.65 29.30
N SER A 14 -65.58 16.94 29.98
CA SER A 14 -65.75 17.95 31.00
C SER A 14 -65.24 17.40 32.34
N ILE A 15 -64.56 18.21 33.15
CA ILE A 15 -64.77 18.28 34.60
C ILE A 15 -64.31 19.66 35.09
N ASP A 16 -65.34 20.39 35.50
CA ASP A 16 -65.46 21.47 36.47
C ASP A 16 -64.23 22.14 37.13
N SER A 17 -64.17 23.45 36.83
CA SER A 17 -64.06 24.57 37.77
C SER A 17 -63.02 24.52 38.89
N ASN A 18 -61.95 25.29 38.70
CA ASN A 18 -61.47 26.14 39.79
C ASN A 18 -61.00 27.49 39.23
N ASP A 19 -61.67 28.54 39.72
CA ASP A 19 -61.54 29.94 39.32
C ASP A 19 -60.17 30.48 39.77
N GLY A 20 -59.24 30.59 38.82
CA GLY A 20 -57.93 31.22 39.01
C GLY A 20 -57.89 32.56 38.29
N PRO A 21 -57.27 33.60 38.87
CA PRO A 21 -57.44 34.98 38.43
C PRO A 21 -57.04 35.18 36.96
N LYS A 22 -57.92 35.87 36.21
CA LYS A 22 -57.71 36.30 34.82
C LYS A 22 -56.27 36.78 34.60
N GLN A 23 -55.46 35.97 33.91
CA GLN A 23 -54.14 36.41 33.48
C GLN A 23 -54.31 37.50 32.40
N PRO A 24 -53.59 38.62 32.50
CA PRO A 24 -53.72 39.71 31.56
C PRO A 24 -53.27 39.27 30.16
N ASP A 25 -53.96 39.78 29.14
CA ASP A 25 -53.64 39.59 27.72
C ASP A 25 -52.13 39.72 27.47
N LYS A 26 -51.48 38.64 26.98
CA LYS A 26 -50.09 38.68 26.54
C LYS A 26 -49.97 39.64 25.36
N LYS A 27 -49.59 40.90 25.64
CA LYS A 27 -49.14 41.87 24.63
C LYS A 27 -48.16 41.16 23.68
N LYS A 28 -48.51 41.00 22.41
CA LYS A 28 -47.61 40.48 21.36
C LYS A 28 -46.44 41.46 21.20
N SER A 29 -45.39 41.24 21.97
CA SER A 29 -44.16 42.00 21.89
C SER A 29 -43.34 41.51 20.71
N ARG A 30 -43.03 42.41 19.76
CA ARG A 30 -42.08 42.14 18.66
C ARG A 30 -40.62 42.23 19.11
N ARG A 31 -40.38 42.46 20.41
CA ARG A 31 -39.04 42.58 20.96
C ARG A 31 -38.37 41.20 20.97
N PRO A 32 -37.19 41.03 20.34
CA PRO A 32 -36.49 39.77 20.37
C PRO A 32 -36.17 39.37 21.82
N ALA A 33 -36.27 38.07 22.12
CA ALA A 33 -36.04 37.55 23.45
C ALA A 33 -34.64 37.93 23.96
N ASN A 34 -34.55 38.40 25.21
CA ASN A 34 -33.31 38.84 25.84
C ASN A 34 -32.52 37.65 26.40
N THR A 35 -32.11 36.74 25.50
CA THR A 35 -31.27 35.59 25.84
C THR A 35 -29.84 35.82 25.34
N ALA A 36 -28.85 35.28 26.07
CA ALA A 36 -27.44 35.44 25.73
C ALA A 36 -27.11 35.01 24.28
N PHE A 37 -27.79 33.98 23.78
CA PHE A 37 -27.66 33.52 22.40
C PHE A 37 -28.20 34.54 21.38
N ARG A 38 -29.45 35.02 21.55
CA ARG A 38 -30.09 35.95 20.60
C ARG A 38 -29.49 37.35 20.63
N GLN A 39 -28.85 37.72 21.74
CA GLN A 39 -28.18 39.01 21.93
C GLN A 39 -26.68 38.96 21.64
N GLN A 40 -26.14 37.82 21.17
CA GLN A 40 -24.71 37.61 20.90
C GLN A 40 -23.81 37.89 22.13
N ARG A 41 -24.31 37.59 23.33
CA ARG A 41 -23.59 37.72 24.61
C ARG A 41 -23.26 36.35 25.21
N LEU A 42 -23.02 35.36 24.34
CA LEU A 42 -22.54 34.06 24.79
C LEU A 42 -21.18 34.23 25.47
N LYS A 43 -20.94 33.43 26.52
CA LYS A 43 -19.62 33.39 27.18
C LYS A 43 -18.60 32.93 26.14
N ALA A 44 -17.78 33.86 25.67
CA ALA A 44 -16.69 33.60 24.74
C ALA A 44 -15.37 33.79 25.47
N TRP A 45 -14.39 32.94 25.14
CA TRP A 45 -13.00 33.18 25.50
C TRP A 45 -12.31 33.84 24.32
N GLN A 46 -11.66 34.98 24.57
CA GLN A 46 -10.87 35.70 23.58
C GLN A 46 -9.39 35.50 23.91
N PRO A 47 -8.65 34.69 23.14
CA PRO A 47 -7.21 34.56 23.32
C PRO A 47 -6.52 35.86 22.94
N ILE A 48 -6.06 36.63 23.92
CA ILE A 48 -5.16 37.75 23.68
C ILE A 48 -3.74 37.19 23.61
N LEU A 49 -3.20 37.09 22.40
CA LEU A 49 -1.85 36.60 22.15
C LEU A 49 -0.82 37.64 22.60
N THR A 50 -0.32 37.52 23.82
CA THR A 50 0.76 38.35 24.36
C THR A 50 2.06 37.55 24.45
N PRO A 51 3.25 38.20 24.43
CA PRO A 51 4.51 37.48 24.61
C PRO A 51 4.54 36.61 25.88
N LYS A 52 3.88 37.05 26.95
CA LYS A 52 3.78 36.31 28.22
C LYS A 52 2.99 35.01 28.13
N THR A 53 2.05 34.90 27.19
CA THR A 53 1.24 33.69 26.98
C THR A 53 1.80 32.82 25.86
N VAL A 54 2.41 33.44 24.84
CA VAL A 54 2.86 32.76 23.62
C VAL A 54 4.25 32.14 23.79
N LEU A 55 5.19 32.82 24.45
CA LEU A 55 6.55 32.28 24.64
C LEU A 55 6.56 30.97 25.45
N PRO A 56 5.88 30.86 26.62
CA PRO A 56 5.86 29.60 27.38
C PRO A 56 5.22 28.45 26.59
N LEU A 57 4.21 28.74 25.75
CA LEU A 57 3.57 27.75 24.89
C LEU A 57 4.56 27.19 23.86
N PHE A 58 5.34 28.05 23.18
CA PHE A 58 6.35 27.61 22.23
C PHE A 58 7.47 26.80 22.89
N PHE A 59 7.95 27.20 24.07
CA PHE A 59 8.92 26.40 24.83
C PHE A 59 8.35 25.03 25.23
N ALA A 60 7.10 24.97 25.69
CA ALA A 60 6.45 23.72 26.05
C ALA A 60 6.34 22.77 24.83
N ILE A 61 5.91 23.29 23.67
CA ILE A 61 5.85 22.51 22.43
C ILE A 61 7.25 22.03 22.02
N GLY A 62 8.25 22.91 22.08
CA GLY A 62 9.64 22.56 21.74
C GLY A 62 10.21 21.46 22.63
N ILE A 63 9.99 21.53 23.95
CA ILE A 63 10.42 20.51 24.92
C ILE A 63 9.77 19.15 24.64
N ILE A 64 8.52 19.13 24.15
CA ILE A 64 7.83 17.88 23.80
C ILE A 64 8.29 17.37 22.43
N PHE A 65 8.44 18.25 21.45
CA PHE A 65 8.73 17.85 20.07
C PHE A 65 10.19 17.45 19.88
N ALA A 66 11.13 18.00 20.66
CA ALA A 66 12.56 17.67 20.58
C ALA A 66 12.85 16.19 20.85
N PRO A 67 12.42 15.58 21.98
CA PRO A 67 12.65 14.16 22.23
C PRO A 67 11.91 13.27 21.22
N ILE A 68 10.72 13.67 20.78
CA ILE A 68 9.96 12.91 19.75
C ILE A 68 10.71 12.94 18.42
N GLY A 69 11.11 14.11 17.93
CA GLY A 69 11.87 14.26 16.69
C GLY A 69 13.20 13.50 16.73
N GLY A 70 13.93 13.60 17.84
CA GLY A 70 15.16 12.86 18.08
C GLY A 70 14.95 11.34 18.07
N ALA A 71 13.92 10.85 18.76
CA ALA A 71 13.57 9.43 18.79
C ALA A 71 13.16 8.91 17.40
N LEU A 72 12.39 9.68 16.62
CA LEU A 72 12.00 9.33 15.26
C LEU A 72 13.21 9.27 14.30
N LEU A 73 14.13 10.24 14.39
CA LEU A 73 15.37 10.22 13.61
C LEU A 73 16.24 9.02 13.98
N TYR A 74 16.41 8.77 15.28
CA TYR A 74 17.15 7.62 15.77
C TYR A 74 16.54 6.30 15.27
N ALA A 75 15.22 6.12 15.40
CA ALA A 75 14.53 4.94 14.90
C ALA A 75 14.70 4.78 13.38
N SER A 76 14.57 5.85 12.60
CA SER A 76 14.81 5.81 11.15
C SER A 76 16.26 5.47 10.79
N ALA A 77 17.24 5.86 11.61
CA ALA A 77 18.65 5.57 11.38
C ALA A 77 19.03 4.12 11.74
N GLN A 78 18.26 3.46 12.61
CA GLN A 78 18.48 2.04 12.96
C GLN A 78 18.01 1.07 11.88
N VAL A 79 17.14 1.50 10.95
CA VAL A 79 16.67 0.66 9.84
C VAL A 79 17.83 0.37 8.89
N GLN A 80 18.03 -0.92 8.63
CA GLN A 80 18.98 -1.42 7.64
C GLN A 80 18.23 -1.72 6.35
N GLU A 81 18.72 -1.24 5.21
CA GLU A 81 18.05 -1.37 3.93
C GLU A 81 19.02 -1.47 2.76
N ILE A 82 18.69 -2.32 1.79
CA ILE A 82 19.30 -2.35 0.46
C ILE A 82 18.21 -2.28 -0.60
N ARG A 83 18.40 -1.39 -1.57
CA ARG A 83 17.54 -1.23 -2.74
C ARG A 83 18.37 -1.43 -4.01
N LEU A 84 17.90 -2.33 -4.86
CA LEU A 84 18.54 -2.70 -6.12
C LEU A 84 17.57 -2.46 -7.28
N ASP A 85 17.87 -1.48 -8.13
CA ASP A 85 17.11 -1.20 -9.35
C ASP A 85 17.54 -2.17 -10.46
N TYR A 86 16.60 -3.02 -10.89
CA TYR A 86 16.84 -4.04 -11.91
C TYR A 86 16.05 -3.76 -13.19
N THR A 87 15.55 -2.53 -13.36
CA THR A 87 14.73 -2.11 -14.52
C THR A 87 15.38 -2.47 -15.85
N ASP A 88 16.67 -2.14 -16.00
CA ASP A 88 17.41 -2.32 -17.25
C ASP A 88 18.18 -3.64 -17.32
N CYS A 89 17.93 -4.59 -16.41
CA CYS A 89 18.72 -5.81 -16.33
C CYS A 89 18.71 -6.60 -17.64
N ILE A 90 17.55 -6.74 -18.27
CA ILE A 90 17.42 -7.50 -19.52
C ILE A 90 18.11 -6.80 -20.70
N GLU A 91 18.18 -5.48 -20.70
CA GLU A 91 18.81 -4.71 -21.78
C GLU A 91 20.33 -4.60 -21.58
N LYS A 92 20.78 -4.27 -20.36
CA LYS A 92 22.16 -3.83 -20.07
C LYS A 92 23.04 -4.88 -19.39
N ALA A 93 22.47 -5.89 -18.72
CA ALA A 93 23.27 -6.90 -18.03
C ALA A 93 23.90 -7.90 -19.02
N PRO A 94 25.08 -8.46 -18.71
CA PRO A 94 25.70 -9.52 -19.51
C PRO A 94 24.91 -10.82 -19.42
N THR A 95 24.95 -11.62 -20.48
CA THR A 95 24.30 -12.94 -20.51
C THR A 95 25.12 -13.95 -19.70
N LEU A 96 24.47 -14.62 -18.74
CA LEU A 96 25.09 -15.63 -17.89
C LEU A 96 25.51 -16.85 -18.74
N GLY A 97 26.78 -17.26 -18.64
CA GLY A 97 27.27 -18.53 -19.20
C GLY A 97 27.57 -18.55 -20.71
N LYS A 98 27.50 -17.41 -21.42
CA LYS A 98 27.98 -17.29 -22.80
C LYS A 98 29.18 -16.33 -22.87
N ASP A 99 30.19 -16.69 -23.66
CA ASP A 99 31.36 -15.85 -24.01
C ASP A 99 32.16 -15.27 -22.82
N GLY A 100 32.36 -16.05 -21.76
CA GLY A 100 33.01 -15.55 -20.52
C GLY A 100 32.18 -14.49 -19.78
N GLY A 101 30.91 -14.30 -20.17
CA GLY A 101 29.95 -13.40 -19.53
C GLY A 101 29.55 -13.92 -18.16
N GLY A 102 30.17 -13.31 -17.14
CA GLY A 102 29.79 -13.47 -15.74
C GLY A 102 28.96 -12.30 -15.23
N PHE A 103 28.81 -12.24 -13.91
CA PHE A 103 28.24 -11.10 -13.21
C PHE A 103 29.05 -9.82 -13.48
N ARG A 104 28.36 -8.72 -13.79
CA ARG A 104 28.95 -7.39 -13.91
C ARG A 104 28.43 -6.49 -12.78
N GLY A 105 29.27 -5.59 -12.28
CA GLY A 105 28.84 -4.58 -11.31
C GLY A 105 27.64 -3.78 -11.80
N MET A 106 26.66 -3.57 -10.92
CA MET A 106 25.52 -2.70 -11.18
C MET A 106 25.98 -1.22 -11.19
N PRO A 107 25.34 -0.34 -11.95
CA PRO A 107 25.59 1.10 -11.88
C PRO A 107 25.37 1.62 -10.46
N GLY A 108 26.21 2.54 -9.97
CA GLY A 108 26.06 3.10 -8.62
C GLY A 108 24.71 3.78 -8.37
N SER A 109 24.08 4.35 -9.39
CA SER A 109 22.73 4.93 -9.30
C SER A 109 21.61 3.89 -9.12
N ALA A 110 21.88 2.62 -9.45
CA ALA A 110 20.93 1.51 -9.31
C ALA A 110 21.00 0.85 -7.92
N VAL A 111 21.97 1.24 -7.07
CA VAL A 111 22.20 0.64 -5.76
C VAL A 111 22.08 1.73 -4.71
N SER A 112 21.10 1.58 -3.82
CA SER A 112 20.92 2.48 -2.68
C SER A 112 20.93 1.65 -1.41
N THR A 113 21.73 2.06 -0.42
CA THR A 113 21.93 1.30 0.81
C THR A 113 21.86 2.20 2.04
N ALA A 114 21.44 1.61 3.14
CA ALA A 114 21.45 2.22 4.45
C ALA A 114 21.84 1.14 5.46
N PHE A 115 23.12 1.11 5.84
CA PHE A 115 23.65 0.21 6.86
C PHE A 115 24.38 1.04 7.93
N LYS A 116 24.56 0.49 9.13
CA LYS A 116 25.19 1.18 10.26
C LYS A 116 26.69 1.34 10.03
N SER A 117 27.34 0.33 9.46
CA SER A 117 28.75 0.40 9.06
C SER A 117 28.93 1.29 7.83
N SER A 118 29.55 2.46 8.02
CA SER A 118 29.86 3.42 6.95
C SER A 118 30.99 2.97 6.01
N ASN A 119 31.77 1.95 6.40
CA ASN A 119 33.04 1.63 5.75
C ASN A 119 32.99 0.36 4.88
N THR A 120 31.84 -0.31 4.78
CA THR A 120 31.74 -1.58 4.05
C THR A 120 31.08 -1.36 2.70
N SER A 121 31.86 -1.49 1.61
CA SER A 121 31.34 -1.34 0.26
C SER A 121 30.35 -2.46 -0.07
N VAL A 122 29.09 -2.10 -0.32
CA VAL A 122 28.10 -3.04 -0.87
C VAL A 122 28.45 -3.30 -2.32
N ASN A 123 28.93 -4.51 -2.61
CA ASN A 123 29.11 -4.97 -3.98
C ASN A 123 27.78 -5.51 -4.48
N ALA A 124 27.27 -4.97 -5.57
CA ALA A 124 26.10 -5.47 -6.25
C ALA A 124 26.42 -5.71 -7.72
N GLN A 125 26.03 -6.87 -8.22
CA GLN A 125 26.29 -7.32 -9.56
C GLN A 125 25.01 -7.90 -10.15
N TRP A 126 24.92 -7.90 -11.47
CA TRP A 126 23.80 -8.47 -12.19
C TRP A 126 24.26 -9.27 -13.41
N ALA A 127 23.40 -10.20 -13.81
CA ALA A 127 23.49 -10.94 -15.06
C ALA A 127 22.07 -11.23 -15.56
N LYS A 128 21.93 -11.50 -16.86
CA LYS A 128 20.67 -11.92 -17.45
C LYS A 128 20.76 -13.32 -18.02
N GLU A 129 19.64 -14.00 -18.04
CA GLU A 129 19.48 -15.28 -18.71
C GLU A 129 18.26 -15.18 -19.63
N SER A 130 18.43 -15.56 -20.90
CA SER A 130 17.39 -15.39 -21.91
C SER A 130 16.60 -16.69 -22.07
N ASN A 131 15.28 -16.58 -22.27
CA ASN A 131 14.37 -17.67 -22.65
C ASN A 131 14.38 -18.86 -21.67
N VAL A 132 14.18 -18.60 -20.39
CA VAL A 132 14.05 -19.65 -19.37
C VAL A 132 12.59 -20.05 -19.25
N THR A 133 12.32 -21.37 -19.36
CA THR A 133 10.97 -21.89 -19.13
C THR A 133 10.73 -22.03 -17.63
N VAL A 134 9.75 -21.30 -17.12
CA VAL A 134 9.38 -21.26 -15.71
C VAL A 134 7.97 -21.79 -15.54
N LYS A 135 7.78 -22.71 -14.59
CA LYS A 135 6.46 -23.21 -14.20
C LYS A 135 5.85 -22.28 -13.16
N LEU A 136 4.67 -21.73 -13.46
CA LEU A 136 3.93 -20.85 -12.57
C LEU A 136 3.21 -21.63 -11.46
N ASP A 137 2.70 -20.89 -10.48
CA ASP A 137 1.90 -21.37 -9.36
C ASP A 137 0.66 -22.16 -9.78
N ASN A 138 0.04 -21.79 -10.90
CA ASN A 138 -1.10 -22.50 -11.48
C ASN A 138 -0.70 -23.66 -12.42
N GLY A 139 0.59 -24.02 -12.47
CA GLY A 139 1.09 -25.14 -13.26
C GLY A 139 1.40 -24.84 -14.74
N VAL A 140 1.09 -23.65 -15.24
CA VAL A 140 1.39 -23.23 -16.62
C VAL A 140 2.87 -22.92 -16.77
N SER A 141 3.50 -23.38 -17.85
CA SER A 141 4.89 -23.06 -18.17
C SER A 141 4.97 -21.87 -19.12
N VAL A 142 5.74 -20.84 -18.76
CA VAL A 142 5.94 -19.63 -19.57
C VAL A 142 7.44 -19.40 -19.76
N SER A 143 7.84 -19.04 -20.98
CA SER A 143 9.22 -18.67 -21.28
C SER A 143 9.43 -17.18 -21.00
N ASN A 144 10.34 -16.84 -20.09
CA ASN A 144 10.64 -15.46 -19.72
C ASN A 144 12.15 -15.26 -19.54
N PRO A 145 12.65 -14.03 -19.74
CA PRO A 145 14.00 -13.69 -19.35
C PRO A 145 14.12 -13.62 -17.81
N ARG A 146 15.26 -14.03 -17.28
CA ARG A 146 15.60 -13.91 -15.86
C ARG A 146 16.67 -12.87 -15.64
N CYS A 147 16.53 -12.14 -14.53
CA CYS A 147 17.57 -11.31 -13.99
C CYS A 147 18.14 -11.99 -12.73
N HIS A 148 19.46 -12.14 -12.71
CA HIS A 148 20.21 -12.64 -11.56
C HIS A 148 20.86 -11.44 -10.88
N LEU A 149 20.54 -11.21 -9.60
CA LEU A 149 21.18 -10.20 -8.77
C LEU A 149 22.08 -10.88 -7.76
N LYS A 150 23.31 -10.41 -7.63
CA LYS A 150 24.26 -10.85 -6.62
C LYS A 150 24.69 -9.66 -5.79
N PHE A 151 24.42 -9.66 -4.49
CA PHE A 151 24.67 -8.50 -3.65
C PHE A 151 25.18 -8.88 -2.26
N THR A 152 26.01 -8.02 -1.68
CA THR A 152 26.58 -8.22 -0.35
C THR A 152 25.76 -7.49 0.71
N ILE A 153 25.34 -8.22 1.74
CA ILE A 153 24.84 -7.66 3.00
C ILE A 153 26.04 -7.50 3.95
N PRO A 154 26.43 -6.27 4.33
CA PRO A 154 27.68 -6.03 5.06
C PRO A 154 27.58 -6.37 6.56
N GLU A 155 26.38 -6.34 7.12
CA GLU A 155 26.12 -6.55 8.55
C GLU A 155 24.78 -7.28 8.72
N GLU A 156 24.64 -8.03 9.81
CA GLU A 156 23.44 -8.82 10.08
C GLU A 156 22.18 -7.95 10.19
N MET A 157 21.12 -8.37 9.51
CA MET A 157 19.78 -7.77 9.57
C MET A 157 18.88 -8.61 10.46
N GLY A 158 18.52 -8.07 11.63
CA GLY A 158 17.65 -8.75 12.59
C GLY A 158 16.20 -8.90 12.10
N PRO A 159 15.45 -9.91 12.58
CA PRO A 159 14.07 -10.12 12.18
C PRO A 159 13.12 -9.02 12.72
N PRO A 160 12.04 -8.69 11.99
CA PRO A 160 11.67 -9.27 10.71
C PRO A 160 12.42 -8.62 9.55
N VAL A 161 12.87 -9.45 8.61
CA VAL A 161 13.42 -9.02 7.32
C VAL A 161 12.30 -9.03 6.30
N LEU A 162 12.10 -7.88 5.65
CA LEU A 162 10.98 -7.62 4.76
C LEU A 162 11.51 -7.40 3.35
N PHE A 163 10.88 -8.04 2.38
CA PHE A 163 11.22 -7.94 0.97
C PHE A 163 10.07 -7.27 0.23
N TYR A 164 10.36 -6.13 -0.38
CA TYR A 164 9.42 -5.35 -1.17
C TYR A 164 9.86 -5.29 -2.63
N TYR A 165 8.90 -5.18 -3.53
CA TYR A 165 9.15 -4.53 -4.81
C TYR A 165 8.75 -3.06 -4.71
N HIS A 166 9.48 -2.22 -5.44
CA HIS A 166 9.30 -0.78 -5.50
C HIS A 166 9.08 -0.35 -6.93
N LEU A 167 8.01 0.40 -7.19
CA LEU A 167 7.67 0.92 -8.50
C LEU A 167 7.69 2.45 -8.47
N THR A 168 8.20 3.03 -9.55
CA THR A 168 8.15 4.48 -9.78
C THR A 168 7.30 4.80 -11.01
N ASN A 169 6.75 6.02 -11.03
CA ASN A 169 5.95 6.53 -12.14
C ASN A 169 4.74 5.64 -12.52
N PHE A 170 4.15 4.95 -11.54
CA PHE A 170 2.97 4.10 -11.71
C PHE A 170 1.80 4.65 -10.90
N TYR A 171 0.79 5.21 -11.57
CA TYR A 171 -0.27 6.00 -10.92
C TYR A 171 -1.44 5.15 -10.42
N GLN A 172 -1.25 4.40 -9.33
CA GLN A 172 -2.36 3.71 -8.66
C GLN A 172 -3.42 4.67 -8.09
N ASN A 173 -3.05 5.93 -7.85
CA ASN A 173 -3.92 6.96 -7.28
C ASN A 173 -4.78 7.71 -8.33
N HIS A 174 -4.68 7.35 -9.61
CA HIS A 174 -5.51 7.97 -10.64
C HIS A 174 -6.99 7.66 -10.38
N ARG A 175 -7.87 8.68 -10.40
CA ARG A 175 -9.30 8.54 -10.02
C ARG A 175 -10.00 7.36 -10.69
N ARG A 176 -9.83 7.20 -12.01
CA ARG A 176 -10.42 6.07 -12.75
C ARG A 176 -9.82 4.72 -12.36
N TYR A 177 -8.54 4.69 -12.01
CA TYR A 177 -7.86 3.46 -11.63
C TYR A 177 -8.33 2.96 -10.27
N VAL A 178 -8.37 3.84 -9.25
CA VAL A 178 -8.77 3.51 -7.87
C VAL A 178 -10.19 2.96 -7.81
N LEU A 179 -11.10 3.46 -8.65
CA LEU A 179 -12.49 3.00 -8.66
C LEU A 179 -12.70 1.72 -9.48
N SER A 180 -11.74 1.32 -10.31
CA SER A 180 -11.95 0.27 -11.31
C SER A 180 -11.78 -1.14 -10.73
N PHE A 181 -12.79 -1.55 -9.96
CA PHE A 181 -13.01 -2.91 -9.44
C PHE A 181 -14.48 -3.04 -8.98
N ASP A 182 -14.95 -4.27 -8.77
CA ASP A 182 -16.30 -4.54 -8.25
C ASP A 182 -16.21 -5.23 -6.89
N THR A 183 -16.76 -4.61 -5.84
CA THR A 183 -16.65 -5.10 -4.46
C THR A 183 -17.38 -6.43 -4.24
N ASP A 184 -18.56 -6.61 -4.83
CA ASP A 184 -19.34 -7.83 -4.68
C ASP A 184 -18.66 -9.01 -5.37
N GLN A 185 -18.08 -8.76 -6.56
CA GLN A 185 -17.28 -9.75 -7.27
C GLN A 185 -16.06 -10.20 -6.45
N LEU A 186 -15.33 -9.26 -5.83
CA LEU A 186 -14.17 -9.58 -4.98
C LEU A 186 -14.56 -10.36 -3.73
N LYS A 187 -15.73 -10.08 -3.15
CA LYS A 187 -16.32 -10.86 -2.04
C LYS A 187 -16.78 -12.27 -2.45
N GLY A 188 -16.67 -12.62 -3.72
CA GLY A 188 -17.00 -13.94 -4.26
C GLY A 188 -18.41 -14.07 -4.81
N HIS A 189 -19.24 -13.01 -4.78
CA HIS A 189 -20.60 -13.06 -5.31
C HIS A 189 -20.60 -13.14 -6.84
N LYS A 190 -21.47 -14.00 -7.39
CA LYS A 190 -21.69 -14.09 -8.83
C LYS A 190 -22.45 -12.85 -9.32
N ARG A 191 -21.82 -12.04 -10.17
CA ARG A 191 -22.41 -10.88 -10.85
C ARG A 191 -22.61 -11.16 -12.34
N SER A 192 -23.72 -10.71 -12.92
CA SER A 192 -23.94 -10.90 -14.36
C SER A 192 -23.04 -9.97 -15.20
N TYR A 193 -22.92 -10.25 -16.50
CA TYR A 193 -22.20 -9.36 -17.42
C TYR A 193 -22.76 -7.93 -17.41
N SER A 194 -24.08 -7.77 -17.42
CA SER A 194 -24.73 -6.46 -17.36
C SER A 194 -24.45 -5.73 -16.05
N ASP A 195 -24.39 -6.44 -14.93
CA ASP A 195 -24.10 -5.82 -13.63
C ASP A 195 -22.67 -5.29 -13.57
N ILE A 196 -21.71 -6.05 -14.11
CA ILE A 196 -20.29 -5.66 -14.15
C ILE A 196 -20.05 -4.58 -15.22
N HIS A 197 -20.78 -4.61 -16.33
CA HIS A 197 -20.71 -3.57 -17.36
C HIS A 197 -21.16 -2.21 -16.83
N ASN A 198 -22.21 -2.20 -16.01
CA ASN A 198 -22.76 -0.99 -15.40
C ASN A 198 -22.06 -0.60 -14.08
N SER A 199 -21.01 -1.31 -13.66
CA SER A 199 -20.23 -1.00 -12.46
C SER A 199 -18.99 -0.15 -12.76
N ASP A 200 -18.21 0.15 -11.72
CA ASP A 200 -17.00 0.95 -11.84
C ASP A 200 -15.84 0.21 -12.55
N CYS A 201 -16.01 -1.08 -12.90
CA CYS A 201 -15.01 -1.88 -13.63
C CYS A 201 -14.67 -1.38 -15.05
N THR A 202 -15.31 -0.33 -15.54
CA THR A 202 -15.00 0.31 -16.82
C THR A 202 -13.53 0.77 -16.89
N PRO A 203 -12.80 0.50 -18.00
CA PRO A 203 -13.25 -0.12 -19.25
C PRO A 203 -13.11 -1.65 -19.30
N LEU A 204 -12.58 -2.29 -18.25
CA LEU A 204 -12.26 -3.73 -18.24
C LEU A 204 -13.33 -4.53 -17.48
N TYR A 205 -14.56 -4.52 -18.00
CA TYR A 205 -15.69 -5.24 -17.43
C TYR A 205 -15.86 -6.67 -17.99
N GLY A 206 -15.45 -6.94 -19.24
CA GLY A 206 -15.58 -8.25 -19.87
C GLY A 206 -15.60 -8.21 -21.40
N GLU A 207 -15.74 -9.38 -22.02
CA GLU A 207 -15.78 -9.57 -23.47
C GLU A 207 -16.75 -10.70 -23.84
N GLY A 208 -17.40 -10.61 -25.01
CA GLY A 208 -18.25 -11.70 -25.53
C GLY A 208 -19.38 -12.12 -24.59
N ASN A 209 -20.00 -11.15 -23.91
CA ASN A 209 -21.05 -11.36 -22.88
C ASN A 209 -20.59 -12.16 -21.64
N LYS A 210 -19.28 -12.26 -21.40
CA LYS A 210 -18.71 -12.86 -20.19
C LYS A 210 -17.93 -11.79 -19.42
N PRO A 211 -18.18 -11.62 -18.11
CA PRO A 211 -17.43 -10.67 -17.31
C PRO A 211 -15.99 -11.16 -17.11
N TYR A 212 -15.06 -10.20 -17.00
CA TYR A 212 -13.72 -10.53 -16.51
C TYR A 212 -13.79 -10.84 -15.01
N TYR A 213 -13.06 -11.84 -14.55
CA TYR A 213 -12.90 -12.15 -13.14
C TYR A 213 -11.42 -12.25 -12.82
N PRO A 214 -10.91 -11.47 -11.85
CA PRO A 214 -11.49 -10.22 -11.33
C PRO A 214 -11.53 -9.09 -12.39
N CYS A 215 -12.59 -8.28 -12.42
CA CYS A 215 -12.72 -7.16 -13.35
C CYS A 215 -11.94 -5.92 -12.91
N GLY A 216 -11.75 -4.98 -13.86
CA GLY A 216 -11.23 -3.66 -13.59
C GLY A 216 -9.72 -3.48 -13.80
N LEU A 217 -9.30 -2.22 -13.82
CA LEU A 217 -7.92 -1.83 -14.16
C LEU A 217 -6.91 -2.28 -13.11
N ILE A 218 -7.30 -2.28 -11.83
CA ILE A 218 -6.38 -2.61 -10.72
C ILE A 218 -5.91 -4.05 -10.86
N ALA A 219 -6.85 -4.99 -10.95
CA ALA A 219 -6.54 -6.40 -11.06
C ALA A 219 -5.84 -6.76 -12.37
N ASN A 220 -6.27 -6.17 -13.49
CA ASN A 220 -5.65 -6.40 -14.79
C ASN A 220 -4.16 -6.00 -14.80
N SER A 221 -3.79 -4.90 -14.15
CA SER A 221 -2.40 -4.42 -14.15
C SER A 221 -1.56 -4.98 -13.00
N MET A 222 -1.93 -6.13 -12.42
CA MET A 222 -1.20 -6.72 -11.29
C MET A 222 0.29 -6.93 -11.61
N PHE A 223 1.14 -6.53 -10.67
CA PHE A 223 2.57 -6.79 -10.75
C PHE A 223 2.85 -8.30 -10.82
N ASN A 224 3.63 -8.71 -11.81
CA ASN A 224 3.81 -10.12 -12.14
C ASN A 224 5.27 -10.59 -12.23
N ASP A 225 6.27 -9.79 -11.83
CA ASP A 225 7.60 -10.40 -11.61
C ASP A 225 7.53 -11.38 -10.42
N THR A 226 8.31 -12.45 -10.49
CA THR A 226 8.45 -13.41 -9.39
C THR A 226 9.88 -13.41 -8.87
N PHE A 227 10.02 -13.51 -7.55
CA PHE A 227 11.30 -13.46 -6.86
C PHE A 227 11.56 -14.79 -6.13
N SER A 228 12.77 -15.33 -6.28
CA SER A 228 13.23 -16.45 -5.46
C SER A 228 13.51 -16.00 -4.03
N SER A 229 13.59 -16.94 -3.09
CA SER A 229 14.25 -16.66 -1.81
C SER A 229 15.75 -16.37 -2.06
N PRO A 230 16.36 -15.38 -1.37
CA PRO A 230 17.79 -15.13 -1.48
C PRO A 230 18.62 -16.33 -1.04
N VAL A 231 19.72 -16.62 -1.75
CA VAL A 231 20.62 -17.74 -1.46
C VAL A 231 21.98 -17.20 -1.07
N LEU A 232 22.45 -17.50 0.13
CA LEU A 232 23.75 -17.11 0.65
C LEU A 232 24.84 -18.02 0.06
N SER A 233 25.81 -17.47 -0.67
CA SER A 233 26.87 -18.26 -1.30
C SER A 233 27.99 -18.71 -0.35
N ASN A 234 28.07 -18.16 0.88
CA ASN A 234 29.10 -18.48 1.88
C ASN A 234 28.52 -18.43 3.31
N PRO A 235 27.79 -19.47 3.78
CA PRO A 235 27.20 -19.46 5.11
C PRO A 235 28.25 -19.62 6.23
N PRO A 236 28.00 -19.06 7.43
CA PRO A 236 28.87 -19.29 8.59
C PRO A 236 28.97 -20.80 8.88
N LYS A 237 30.21 -21.32 8.99
CA LYS A 237 30.56 -22.75 9.23
C LYS A 237 30.49 -23.69 8.01
N ALA A 238 30.42 -23.18 6.78
CA ALA A 238 30.51 -23.98 5.56
C ALA A 238 31.89 -24.62 5.35
N SER A 239 31.91 -25.87 4.85
CA SER A 239 33.14 -26.58 4.47
C SER A 239 33.36 -26.47 2.95
N SER A 240 33.52 -25.23 2.46
CA SER A 240 33.74 -24.82 1.05
C SER A 240 32.60 -25.14 0.06
N ASN A 241 32.09 -24.10 -0.62
CA ASN A 241 31.02 -24.11 -1.63
C ASN A 241 29.59 -24.48 -1.17
N ASP A 242 29.34 -24.64 0.12
CA ASP A 242 27.97 -24.77 0.62
C ASP A 242 27.18 -23.47 0.38
N THR A 243 25.94 -23.61 -0.07
CA THR A 243 24.99 -22.49 -0.19
C THR A 243 23.88 -22.66 0.82
N TRP A 244 23.32 -21.55 1.30
CA TRP A 244 22.20 -21.60 2.25
C TRP A 244 21.04 -20.73 1.78
N VAL A 245 19.86 -21.34 1.64
CA VAL A 245 18.66 -20.63 1.21
C VAL A 245 18.05 -19.88 2.39
N TYR A 246 18.01 -18.55 2.30
CA TYR A 246 17.28 -17.72 3.25
C TYR A 246 15.78 -17.78 2.92
N HIS A 247 15.11 -18.80 3.44
CA HIS A 247 13.70 -19.04 3.16
C HIS A 247 12.85 -17.84 3.58
N MET A 248 12.27 -17.17 2.58
CA MET A 248 11.31 -16.09 2.81
C MET A 248 9.90 -16.60 2.59
N GLN A 249 9.01 -16.32 3.53
CA GLN A 249 7.59 -16.63 3.39
C GLN A 249 6.99 -15.75 2.30
N ASN A 250 6.39 -16.39 1.30
CA ASN A 250 5.65 -15.75 0.22
C ASN A 250 4.16 -16.02 0.39
N ASN A 251 3.33 -15.07 -0.02
CA ASN A 251 1.86 -15.17 0.00
C ASN A 251 1.25 -15.58 1.35
N THR A 252 1.95 -15.29 2.45
CA THR A 252 1.55 -15.65 3.82
C THR A 252 1.99 -14.55 4.78
N GLY A 253 1.03 -13.95 5.50
CA GLY A 253 1.29 -12.87 6.46
C GLY A 253 1.85 -11.59 5.83
N ILE A 254 1.63 -11.35 4.54
CA ILE A 254 2.04 -10.14 3.81
C ILE A 254 0.89 -9.13 3.64
N SER A 255 -0.35 -9.60 3.66
CA SER A 255 -1.58 -8.79 3.70
C SER A 255 -2.03 -8.53 5.14
N TRP A 256 -2.89 -7.52 5.34
CA TRP A 256 -3.53 -7.33 6.64
C TRP A 256 -4.64 -8.36 6.82
N ASP A 257 -4.84 -8.85 8.04
CA ASP A 257 -5.91 -9.80 8.29
C ASP A 257 -7.30 -9.21 8.01
N SER A 258 -7.48 -7.90 8.19
CA SER A 258 -8.72 -7.19 7.79
C SER A 258 -8.92 -7.10 6.28
N ASP A 259 -7.85 -7.12 5.49
CA ASP A 259 -7.97 -7.10 4.02
C ASP A 259 -8.57 -8.42 3.54
N LYS A 260 -8.26 -9.55 4.19
CA LYS A 260 -8.75 -10.89 3.83
C LYS A 260 -10.28 -10.98 3.87
N ASP A 261 -10.93 -10.24 4.77
CA ASP A 261 -12.39 -10.21 4.90
C ASP A 261 -13.08 -9.51 3.72
N LEU A 262 -12.34 -8.73 2.93
CA LEU A 262 -12.85 -8.09 1.70
C LEU A 262 -12.89 -9.05 0.51
N TYR A 263 -12.29 -10.23 0.62
CA TYR A 263 -12.19 -11.21 -0.46
C TYR A 263 -12.86 -12.53 -0.08
N GLY A 264 -13.58 -13.11 -1.04
CA GLY A 264 -14.22 -14.41 -0.89
C GLY A 264 -13.79 -15.39 -1.96
N GLU A 265 -14.13 -16.66 -1.74
CA GLU A 265 -14.06 -17.67 -2.78
C GLU A 265 -15.16 -17.42 -3.81
N THR A 266 -14.82 -17.56 -5.09
CA THR A 266 -15.72 -17.24 -6.19
C THR A 266 -16.87 -18.23 -6.33
N GLN A 267 -18.08 -17.71 -6.51
CA GLN A 267 -19.27 -18.49 -6.85
C GLN A 267 -19.44 -18.69 -8.37
N TYR A 268 -18.53 -18.15 -9.19
CA TYR A 268 -18.58 -18.35 -10.64
C TYR A 268 -18.14 -19.76 -11.04
N ASN A 269 -18.76 -20.27 -12.11
CA ASN A 269 -18.20 -21.40 -12.84
C ASN A 269 -17.16 -20.88 -13.85
N TYR A 270 -16.08 -21.63 -14.10
CA TYR A 270 -15.00 -21.23 -14.99
C TYR A 270 -15.46 -20.97 -16.44
N THR A 271 -16.61 -21.52 -16.85
CA THR A 271 -17.21 -21.30 -18.17
C THR A 271 -17.84 -19.93 -18.35
N ASP A 272 -18.23 -19.28 -17.25
CA ASP A 272 -19.05 -18.06 -17.26
C ASP A 272 -18.21 -16.78 -17.23
N ILE A 273 -16.91 -16.92 -16.99
CA ILE A 273 -15.97 -15.82 -16.75
C ILE A 273 -14.73 -15.94 -17.63
N LEU A 274 -14.03 -14.82 -17.79
CA LEU A 274 -12.76 -14.74 -18.51
C LEU A 274 -11.68 -14.13 -17.61
N PRO A 275 -10.40 -14.52 -17.74
CA PRO A 275 -9.32 -13.81 -17.08
C PRO A 275 -9.15 -12.40 -17.69
N PRO A 276 -8.62 -11.43 -16.93
CA PRO A 276 -8.26 -10.12 -17.46
C PRO A 276 -7.26 -10.23 -18.64
N PRO A 277 -7.27 -9.27 -19.59
CA PRO A 277 -6.42 -9.32 -20.77
C PRO A 277 -4.92 -9.51 -20.49
N ASN A 278 -4.36 -8.81 -19.49
CA ASN A 278 -2.94 -8.92 -19.15
C ASN A 278 -2.59 -10.20 -18.37
N TRP A 279 -3.58 -11.04 -18.05
CA TRP A 279 -3.36 -12.34 -17.43
C TRP A 279 -3.27 -13.46 -18.47
N HIS A 280 -3.26 -13.12 -19.76
CA HIS A 280 -3.19 -14.08 -20.87
C HIS A 280 -2.03 -15.08 -20.74
N ASP A 281 -0.82 -14.62 -20.39
CA ASP A 281 0.33 -15.52 -20.23
C ASP A 281 0.15 -16.53 -19.09
N ARG A 282 -0.61 -16.15 -18.05
CA ARG A 282 -0.93 -17.03 -16.92
C ARG A 282 -2.09 -17.96 -17.25
N TYR A 283 -3.05 -17.53 -18.06
CA TYR A 283 -4.24 -18.27 -18.45
C TYR A 283 -4.41 -18.28 -19.98
N PRO A 284 -3.51 -18.95 -20.73
CA PRO A 284 -3.48 -18.85 -22.20
C PRO A 284 -4.73 -19.42 -22.88
N LYS A 285 -5.41 -20.36 -22.21
CA LYS A 285 -6.68 -20.97 -22.68
C LYS A 285 -7.90 -20.44 -21.92
N GLY A 286 -7.75 -19.36 -21.16
CA GLY A 286 -8.78 -18.90 -20.22
C GLY A 286 -8.81 -19.74 -18.94
N TYR A 287 -9.92 -19.65 -18.20
CA TYR A 287 -10.16 -20.49 -17.03
C TYR A 287 -10.65 -21.88 -17.45
N THR A 288 -10.01 -22.92 -16.94
CA THR A 288 -10.37 -24.33 -17.21
C THR A 288 -10.40 -25.12 -15.90
N LYS A 289 -10.71 -26.42 -15.97
CA LYS A 289 -10.67 -27.30 -14.79
C LYS A 289 -9.23 -27.50 -14.28
N GLU A 290 -8.26 -27.53 -15.18
CA GLU A 290 -6.83 -27.69 -14.87
C GLU A 290 -6.21 -26.39 -14.38
N THR A 291 -6.67 -25.24 -14.91
CA THR A 291 -6.26 -23.90 -14.48
C THR A 291 -7.48 -23.10 -14.04
N PRO A 292 -8.03 -23.38 -12.84
CA PRO A 292 -9.23 -22.73 -12.33
C PRO A 292 -8.99 -21.24 -12.02
N PRO A 293 -10.08 -20.46 -11.86
CA PRO A 293 -9.98 -19.09 -11.36
C PRO A 293 -9.27 -19.06 -10.00
N PRO A 294 -8.46 -18.02 -9.72
CA PRO A 294 -7.69 -17.97 -8.49
C PRO A 294 -8.59 -17.70 -7.28
N ASN A 295 -8.22 -18.30 -6.14
CA ASN A 295 -8.83 -18.00 -4.85
C ASN A 295 -8.29 -16.67 -4.30
N LEU A 296 -9.05 -15.58 -4.45
CA LEU A 296 -8.63 -14.24 -4.05
C LEU A 296 -8.48 -14.09 -2.52
N LYS A 297 -9.18 -14.92 -1.74
CA LYS A 297 -9.12 -14.90 -0.27
C LYS A 297 -7.80 -15.42 0.29
N GLU A 298 -7.22 -16.42 -0.36
CA GLU A 298 -5.92 -17.01 0.02
C GLU A 298 -4.74 -16.34 -0.69
N TRP A 299 -5.00 -15.56 -1.75
CA TRP A 299 -3.97 -14.92 -2.55
C TRP A 299 -3.58 -13.55 -2.00
N GLU A 300 -2.89 -13.55 -0.86
CA GLU A 300 -2.43 -12.32 -0.18
C GLU A 300 -1.65 -11.35 -1.09
N ALA A 301 -0.84 -11.84 -2.05
CA ALA A 301 -0.11 -10.99 -2.98
C ALA A 301 -1.05 -10.16 -3.88
N PHE A 302 -2.21 -10.73 -4.26
CA PHE A 302 -3.26 -10.00 -4.97
C PHE A 302 -3.88 -8.93 -4.07
N GLN A 303 -4.16 -9.25 -2.81
CA GLN A 303 -4.74 -8.32 -1.83
C GLN A 303 -3.82 -7.11 -1.60
N VAL A 304 -2.51 -7.35 -1.47
CA VAL A 304 -1.49 -6.29 -1.36
C VAL A 304 -1.50 -5.37 -2.59
N TRP A 305 -1.70 -5.94 -3.79
CA TRP A 305 -1.78 -5.15 -5.01
C TRP A 305 -3.05 -4.31 -5.08
N MET A 306 -4.20 -4.90 -4.77
CA MET A 306 -5.53 -4.27 -4.80
C MET A 306 -5.63 -3.07 -3.84
N ARG A 307 -4.88 -3.09 -2.73
CA ARG A 307 -4.77 -1.94 -1.83
C ARG A 307 -3.91 -0.84 -2.44
N THR A 308 -4.51 0.04 -3.25
CA THR A 308 -3.81 1.07 -4.03
C THR A 308 -2.91 2.00 -3.21
N ALA A 309 -1.77 2.39 -3.77
CA ALA A 309 -0.89 3.40 -3.19
C ALA A 309 -1.38 4.83 -3.46
N GLY A 310 -1.14 5.74 -2.51
CA GLY A 310 -1.53 7.16 -2.63
C GLY A 310 -0.61 8.01 -3.52
N LEU A 311 0.59 7.51 -3.85
CA LEU A 311 1.61 8.21 -4.64
C LEU A 311 2.05 7.34 -5.84
N PRO A 312 2.58 7.93 -6.92
CA PRO A 312 3.05 7.19 -8.10
C PRO A 312 4.34 6.41 -7.86
N THR A 313 5.02 6.67 -6.75
CA THR A 313 6.20 5.97 -6.29
C THR A 313 5.86 5.27 -4.98
N PHE A 314 5.93 3.95 -4.96
CA PHE A 314 5.49 3.15 -3.82
C PHE A 314 6.21 1.81 -3.74
N SER A 315 6.17 1.22 -2.55
CA SER A 315 6.66 -0.14 -2.30
C SER A 315 5.52 -1.04 -1.83
N LYS A 316 5.58 -2.32 -2.17
CA LYS A 316 4.60 -3.34 -1.76
C LYS A 316 5.34 -4.56 -1.22
N LEU A 317 4.87 -5.08 -0.11
CA LEU A 317 5.47 -6.24 0.53
C LEU A 317 5.21 -7.48 -0.33
N TYR A 318 6.25 -8.24 -0.63
CA TYR A 318 6.16 -9.46 -1.43
C TYR A 318 6.50 -10.70 -0.59
N GLN A 319 7.54 -10.60 0.24
CA GLN A 319 8.06 -11.70 1.04
C GLN A 319 8.48 -11.18 2.41
N ARG A 320 8.44 -12.03 3.44
CA ARG A 320 8.93 -11.69 4.78
C ARG A 320 9.55 -12.89 5.48
N ASN A 321 10.46 -12.65 6.40
CA ASN A 321 10.93 -13.64 7.36
C ASN A 321 10.94 -13.01 8.76
N ASN A 322 10.18 -13.61 9.68
CA ASN A 322 9.97 -13.08 11.03
C ASN A 322 10.82 -13.75 12.10
N THR A 323 11.53 -14.82 11.76
CA THR A 323 12.15 -15.71 12.74
C THR A 323 13.67 -15.73 12.64
N GLN A 324 14.22 -15.61 11.44
CA GLN A 324 15.65 -15.72 11.18
C GLN A 324 16.24 -14.37 10.79
N ALA A 325 17.38 -14.04 11.36
CA ALA A 325 18.20 -12.92 10.89
C ALA A 325 18.83 -13.24 9.54
N MET A 326 19.03 -12.22 8.70
CA MET A 326 19.79 -12.33 7.47
C MET A 326 21.24 -11.97 7.76
N TRP A 327 22.13 -12.96 7.71
CA TRP A 327 23.54 -12.80 8.05
C TRP A 327 24.30 -11.92 7.05
N SER A 328 25.45 -11.41 7.47
CA SER A 328 26.38 -10.76 6.55
C SER A 328 26.93 -11.76 5.54
N GLY A 329 26.96 -11.38 4.27
CA GLY A 329 27.48 -12.24 3.21
C GLY A 329 26.93 -11.87 1.83
N THR A 330 27.31 -12.65 0.82
CA THR A 330 26.85 -12.42 -0.55
C THR A 330 25.66 -13.31 -0.87
N TYR A 331 24.57 -12.68 -1.30
CA TYR A 331 23.33 -13.34 -1.66
C TYR A 331 23.11 -13.29 -3.16
N ASP A 332 22.62 -14.41 -3.70
CA ASP A 332 22.12 -14.53 -5.05
C ASP A 332 20.58 -14.50 -5.01
N LEU A 333 19.96 -13.70 -5.87
CA LEU A 333 18.51 -13.53 -6.02
C LEU A 333 18.13 -13.67 -7.48
N VAL A 334 17.18 -14.55 -7.77
CA VAL A 334 16.68 -14.80 -9.13
C VAL A 334 15.32 -14.13 -9.28
N ILE A 335 15.17 -13.37 -10.37
CA ILE A 335 13.97 -12.62 -10.70
C ILE A 335 13.48 -13.07 -12.08
N ASP A 336 12.26 -13.58 -12.17
CA ASP A 336 11.61 -13.80 -13.46
C ASP A 336 11.01 -12.46 -13.92
N TYR A 337 11.60 -11.89 -14.98
CA TYR A 337 11.30 -10.54 -15.44
C TYR A 337 10.12 -10.56 -16.41
N ARG A 338 8.94 -10.10 -15.95
CA ARG A 338 7.69 -10.12 -16.73
C ARG A 338 6.99 -8.77 -16.79
N PHE A 339 7.08 -7.96 -15.74
CA PHE A 339 6.37 -6.71 -15.62
C PHE A 339 7.06 -5.60 -16.43
N PRO A 340 6.42 -5.03 -17.48
CA PRO A 340 7.10 -4.20 -18.47
C PRO A 340 7.13 -2.71 -18.08
N THR A 341 8.00 -2.32 -17.14
CA THR A 341 8.05 -0.95 -16.61
C THR A 341 8.52 0.12 -17.60
N LEU A 342 9.36 -0.29 -18.56
CA LEU A 342 9.90 0.59 -19.59
C LEU A 342 8.81 1.20 -20.49
N LYS A 343 7.69 0.48 -20.69
CA LYS A 343 6.56 0.96 -21.54
C LYS A 343 5.95 2.26 -21.06
N TYR A 344 5.94 2.50 -19.74
CA TYR A 344 5.39 3.71 -19.14
C TYR A 344 6.46 4.62 -18.54
N LYS A 345 7.74 4.39 -18.89
CA LYS A 345 8.89 5.17 -18.39
C LYS A 345 8.99 5.17 -16.86
N GLY A 346 8.71 4.02 -16.23
CA GLY A 346 8.91 3.81 -14.81
C GLY A 346 10.09 2.89 -14.52
N THR A 347 10.43 2.78 -13.25
CA THR A 347 11.47 1.87 -12.75
C THR A 347 10.90 0.86 -11.76
N LYS A 348 11.57 -0.28 -11.65
CA LYS A 348 11.31 -1.32 -10.65
C LYS A 348 12.57 -1.68 -9.90
N SER A 349 12.47 -1.78 -8.59
CA SER A 349 13.57 -2.14 -7.70
C SER A 349 13.12 -3.20 -6.70
N VAL A 350 14.04 -4.03 -6.22
CA VAL A 350 13.85 -4.84 -5.02
C VAL A 350 14.34 -4.02 -3.83
N ILE A 351 13.63 -4.08 -2.70
CA ILE A 351 14.06 -3.52 -1.42
C ILE A 351 14.03 -4.63 -0.38
N ILE A 352 15.16 -4.86 0.28
CA ILE A 352 15.24 -5.71 1.47
C ILE A 352 15.52 -4.79 2.65
N SER A 353 14.64 -4.78 3.64
CA SER A 353 14.66 -3.80 4.72
C SER A 353 14.24 -4.44 6.05
N THR A 354 14.83 -3.97 7.15
CA THR A 354 14.28 -4.23 8.50
C THR A 354 13.22 -3.19 8.83
N ARG A 355 12.54 -3.35 9.98
CA ARG A 355 11.63 -2.32 10.49
C ARG A 355 11.95 -1.97 11.92
N THR A 356 11.67 -0.73 12.28
CA THR A 356 11.52 -0.31 13.68
C THR A 356 10.05 -0.21 14.05
N VAL A 357 9.77 0.15 15.31
CA VAL A 357 8.42 0.47 15.79
C VAL A 357 7.72 1.59 15.01
N VAL A 358 8.50 2.47 14.38
CA VAL A 358 7.99 3.59 13.55
C VAL A 358 7.75 3.15 12.10
N GLY A 359 8.21 1.96 11.71
CA GLY A 359 8.13 1.41 10.36
C GLY A 359 9.50 1.32 9.67
N GLY A 360 9.51 1.56 8.37
CA GLY A 360 10.72 1.56 7.55
C GLY A 360 11.54 2.85 7.68
N ARG A 361 12.59 2.97 6.87
CA ARG A 361 13.47 4.14 6.87
C ARG A 361 12.73 5.37 6.33
N ASN A 362 12.48 6.35 7.19
CA ASN A 362 11.88 7.62 6.81
C ASN A 362 12.36 8.77 7.72
N PRO A 363 13.43 9.49 7.35
CA PRO A 363 13.93 10.59 8.15
C PRO A 363 13.05 11.84 8.09
N PHE A 364 12.12 11.94 7.14
CA PHE A 364 11.31 13.14 6.90
C PHE A 364 10.56 13.59 8.15
N LEU A 365 9.87 12.67 8.83
CA LEU A 365 9.08 13.01 10.02
C LEU A 365 9.99 13.56 11.12
N GLY A 366 11.12 12.91 11.38
CA GLY A 366 12.09 13.39 12.36
C GLY A 366 12.66 14.78 11.99
N ILE A 367 13.02 15.00 10.73
CA ILE A 367 13.48 16.31 10.23
C ILE A 367 12.39 17.37 10.38
N ALA A 368 11.13 17.06 10.06
CA ALA A 368 10.02 17.99 10.18
C ALA A 368 9.83 18.47 11.63
N TYR A 369 9.92 17.56 12.62
CA TYR A 369 9.87 17.93 14.04
C TYR A 369 11.04 18.85 14.42
N VAL A 370 12.27 18.56 13.98
CA VAL A 370 13.44 19.41 14.22
C VAL A 370 13.25 20.80 13.61
N VAL A 371 12.77 20.88 12.37
CA VAL A 371 12.50 22.13 11.67
C VAL A 371 11.42 22.95 12.39
N CYS A 372 10.33 22.34 12.86
CA CYS A 372 9.31 23.02 13.64
C CYS A 372 9.87 23.64 14.93
N ILE A 373 10.80 22.96 15.61
CA ILE A 373 11.46 23.49 16.81
C ILE A 373 12.35 24.68 16.45
N LEU A 374 13.13 24.59 15.37
CA LEU A 374 13.99 25.69 14.93
C LEU A 374 13.18 26.94 14.57
N PHE A 375 12.07 26.79 13.84
CA PHE A 375 11.15 27.89 13.55
C PHE A 375 10.51 28.46 14.83
N GLY A 376 10.09 27.60 15.77
CA GLY A 376 9.55 28.03 17.06
C GLY A 376 10.55 28.83 17.89
N CYS A 377 11.82 28.41 17.92
CA CYS A 377 12.89 29.14 18.60
C CYS A 377 13.22 30.46 17.89
N GLN A 378 13.31 30.47 16.56
CA GLN A 378 13.66 31.68 15.79
C GLN A 378 12.57 32.75 15.85
N THR A 379 11.30 32.36 15.93
CA THR A 379 10.16 33.29 16.07
C THR A 379 9.93 33.77 17.50
N SER A 380 10.65 33.19 18.47
CA SER A 380 10.60 33.58 19.89
C SER A 380 11.68 34.61 20.27
N PHE A 381 12.65 34.87 19.39
CA PHE A 381 13.59 36.00 19.44
C PHE A 381 13.12 37.10 18.49
#